data_AF-A0AAW0L9E7-F1
#
_entry.id   AF-A0AAW0L9E7-F1
#
_cell.length_a   1.000
_cell.length_b   1.000
_cell.length_c   1.000
_cell.angle_alpha   90.00
_cell.angle_beta   90.00
_cell.angle_gamma   90.00
#
_symmetry.space_group_name_H-M   'P 1'
#
loop_
_entity.id
_entity.type
_entity.pdbx_description
1 polymer ?
#
loop_
_entity_poly.entity_id
_entity_poly.type
_entity_poly.pdbx_seq_one_letter_code
_entity_poly.pdbx_strand_id
1 'polypeptide(L)'
;MLDDDVWRLEKIGKDGAFHTKLKSEGITTVQDFLKLSVVNPQSLRRILGVGMSEKMWEVTIKHARTCVLGNKQYILRGNNHFVMFNPVCQVLKAVIDGQDYTSRELNNIDRTYIERFVRQAYENWSSLEEQHGYIVDRAIDMGYELNSDQAGCSDWTY
;
A
#
# COMPACT_ATOMS: atom_id res chain seq x y z
N MET A 1 6.89 -10.72 -2.53
CA MET A 1 5.43 -10.56 -2.30
C MET A 1 5.24 -9.75 -1.02
N LEU A 2 4.03 -9.32 -0.69
CA LEU A 2 3.79 -8.50 0.51
C LEU A 2 4.00 -9.27 1.81
N ASP A 3 3.65 -10.55 1.81
CA ASP A 3 3.77 -11.52 2.91
C ASP A 3 5.19 -12.08 3.08
N ASP A 4 6.10 -11.79 2.15
CA ASP A 4 7.51 -12.14 2.30
C ASP A 4 8.12 -11.46 3.53
N ASP A 5 9.08 -12.14 4.16
CA ASP A 5 9.89 -11.55 5.21
C ASP A 5 10.63 -10.29 4.73
N VAL A 6 10.75 -9.31 5.63
CA VAL A 6 11.39 -8.02 5.36
C VAL A 6 12.88 -8.13 5.00
N TRP A 7 13.56 -9.21 5.41
CA TRP A 7 14.96 -9.45 5.03
C TRP A 7 15.14 -9.80 3.55
N ARG A 8 14.07 -10.04 2.79
CA ARG A 8 14.15 -10.18 1.33
C ARG A 8 14.31 -8.86 0.60
N LEU A 9 14.10 -7.73 1.28
CA LEU A 9 14.30 -6.41 0.70
C LEU A 9 15.77 -6.13 0.44
N GLU A 10 16.04 -5.35 -0.60
CA GLU A 10 17.40 -4.96 -0.91
C GLU A 10 17.98 -4.14 0.25
N LYS A 11 19.26 -4.37 0.55
CA LYS A 11 20.01 -3.75 1.66
C LYS A 11 19.59 -4.20 3.06
N ILE A 12 18.64 -5.11 3.20
CA ILE A 12 18.31 -5.75 4.47
C ILE A 12 18.79 -7.19 4.41
N GLY A 13 19.83 -7.52 5.18
CA GLY A 13 20.33 -8.90 5.27
C GLY A 13 19.58 -9.71 6.30
N LYS A 14 19.34 -11.01 6.03
CA LYS A 14 18.80 -11.95 7.01
C LYS A 14 19.67 -11.96 8.26
N ASP A 15 19.02 -11.92 9.42
CA ASP A 15 19.61 -11.83 10.76
C ASP A 15 20.63 -10.68 10.94
N GLY A 16 20.65 -9.70 10.03
CA GLY A 16 21.49 -8.52 10.11
C GLY A 16 20.93 -7.44 11.04
N ALA A 17 21.69 -6.35 11.20
CA ALA A 17 21.33 -5.26 12.10
C ALA A 17 19.96 -4.63 11.76
N PHE A 18 19.67 -4.34 10.49
CA PHE A 18 18.36 -3.78 10.11
C PHE A 18 17.22 -4.77 10.31
N HIS A 19 17.41 -6.03 9.92
CA HIS A 19 16.39 -7.06 10.13
C HIS A 19 16.06 -7.23 11.61
N THR A 20 17.07 -7.28 12.48
CA THR A 20 16.89 -7.41 13.93
C THR A 20 16.11 -6.22 14.51
N LYS A 21 16.46 -4.99 14.14
CA LYS A 21 15.78 -3.78 14.60
C LYS A 21 14.32 -3.68 14.11
N LEU A 22 14.07 -4.06 12.86
CA LEU A 22 12.71 -4.07 12.31
C LEU A 22 11.86 -5.11 13.03
N LYS A 23 12.40 -6.32 13.22
CA LYS A 23 11.71 -7.41 13.90
C LYS A 23 11.40 -7.09 15.37
N SER A 24 12.28 -6.39 16.09
CA SER A 24 11.99 -5.96 17.48
C SER A 24 10.83 -4.96 17.58
N GLU A 25 10.53 -4.26 16.49
CA GLU A 25 9.41 -3.32 16.39
C GLU A 25 8.17 -3.96 15.73
N GLY A 26 8.17 -5.30 15.56
CA GLY A 26 7.06 -6.04 14.95
C GLY A 26 6.97 -5.92 13.42
N ILE A 27 7.99 -5.34 12.76
CA ILE A 27 8.03 -5.21 11.31
C ILE A 27 8.69 -6.45 10.73
N THR A 28 7.88 -7.46 10.45
CA THR A 28 8.36 -8.79 10.00
C THR A 28 8.21 -9.01 8.50
N THR A 29 7.18 -8.43 7.88
CA THR A 29 6.89 -8.63 6.46
C THR A 29 7.20 -7.38 5.62
N VAL A 30 7.29 -7.55 4.31
CA VAL A 30 7.36 -6.42 3.35
C VAL A 30 6.11 -5.53 3.48
N GLN A 31 4.95 -6.11 3.76
CA GLN A 31 3.72 -5.35 4.02
C GLN A 31 3.87 -4.44 5.23
N ASP A 32 4.34 -4.95 6.37
CA ASP A 32 4.54 -4.15 7.59
C ASP A 32 5.49 -2.98 7.33
N PHE A 33 6.58 -3.25 6.61
CA PHE A 33 7.57 -2.25 6.22
C PHE A 33 6.95 -1.15 5.35
N LEU A 34 6.19 -1.53 4.33
CA LEU A 34 5.52 -0.58 3.44
C LEU A 34 4.43 0.22 4.16
N LYS A 35 3.62 -0.41 5.03
CA LYS A 35 2.63 0.29 5.86
C LYS A 35 3.29 1.39 6.68
N LEU A 36 4.35 1.08 7.43
CA LEU A 36 5.03 2.09 8.23
C LEU A 36 5.71 3.16 7.37
N SER A 37 6.22 2.80 6.19
CA SER A 37 6.79 3.78 5.25
C SER A 37 5.77 4.80 4.74
N VAL A 38 4.49 4.44 4.71
CA VAL A 38 3.37 5.32 4.30
C VAL A 38 2.84 6.11 5.50
N VAL A 39 2.64 5.44 6.64
CA VAL A 39 2.02 6.02 7.83
C VAL A 39 2.98 6.95 8.59
N ASN A 40 4.24 6.54 8.74
CA ASN A 40 5.24 7.28 9.50
C ASN A 40 6.67 6.96 9.01
N PRO A 41 7.08 7.51 7.85
CA PRO A 41 8.42 7.27 7.29
C PRO A 41 9.55 7.69 8.23
N GLN A 42 9.32 8.72 9.06
CA GLN A 42 10.31 9.19 10.03
C GLN A 42 10.55 8.18 11.16
N SER A 43 9.49 7.52 11.64
CA SER A 43 9.64 6.43 12.63
C SER A 43 10.42 5.26 12.03
N LEU A 44 10.10 4.85 10.80
CA LEU A 44 10.83 3.78 10.12
C LEU A 44 12.32 4.14 9.93
N ARG A 45 12.63 5.38 9.55
CA ARG A 45 14.00 5.90 9.49
C ARG A 45 14.71 5.84 10.83
N ARG A 46 14.04 6.21 11.92
CA ARG A 46 14.59 6.15 13.27
C ARG A 46 14.90 4.70 13.69
N ILE A 47 14.03 3.75 13.37
CA ILE A 47 14.24 2.31 13.66
C ILE A 47 15.49 1.81 12.95
N LEU A 48 15.65 2.11 11.66
CA LEU A 48 16.82 1.69 10.89
C LEU A 48 18.11 2.39 11.38
N GLY A 49 17.97 3.66 11.76
CA GLY A 49 19.02 4.49 12.34
C GLY A 49 20.08 4.91 11.33
N VAL A 50 21.16 5.53 11.82
CA VAL A 50 22.23 6.16 11.00
C VAL A 50 22.95 5.21 10.05
N GLY A 51 22.90 3.90 10.29
CA GLY A 51 23.49 2.92 9.38
C GLY A 51 22.77 2.86 8.02
N MET A 52 21.50 3.27 7.96
CA MET A 52 20.73 3.31 6.72
C MET A 52 20.99 4.63 6.00
N SER A 53 21.94 4.63 5.06
CA SER A 53 22.21 5.80 4.22
C SER A 53 21.03 6.12 3.30
N GLU A 54 20.96 7.35 2.79
CA GLU A 54 19.91 7.77 1.86
C GLU A 54 19.81 6.87 0.62
N LYS A 55 20.97 6.54 0.03
CA LYS A 55 21.05 5.64 -1.12
C LYS A 55 20.53 4.24 -0.80
N MET A 56 20.83 3.72 0.39
CA MET A 56 20.32 2.40 0.81
C MET A 56 18.81 2.45 1.00
N TRP A 57 18.31 3.49 1.66
CA TRP A 57 16.88 3.71 1.86
C TRP A 57 16.11 3.75 0.54
N GLU A 58 16.57 4.56 -0.42
CA GLU A 58 15.93 4.69 -1.74
C GLU A 58 15.85 3.34 -2.45
N VAL A 59 16.93 2.57 -2.42
CA VAL A 59 16.98 1.23 -3.02
C VAL A 59 16.01 0.28 -2.31
N THR A 60 16.02 0.25 -0.98
CA THR A 60 15.12 -0.61 -0.18
C THR A 60 13.65 -0.28 -0.45
N ILE A 61 13.27 1.02 -0.43
CA ILE A 61 11.90 1.47 -0.70
C ILE A 61 11.49 1.17 -2.14
N LYS A 62 12.39 1.41 -3.11
CA LYS A 62 12.14 1.11 -4.51
C LYS A 62 11.88 -0.39 -4.72
N HIS A 63 12.70 -1.25 -4.14
CA HIS A 63 12.49 -2.71 -4.21
C HIS A 63 11.19 -3.12 -3.52
N ALA A 64 10.90 -2.62 -2.32
CA ALA A 64 9.64 -2.94 -1.63
C ALA A 64 8.41 -2.58 -2.48
N ARG A 65 8.44 -1.43 -3.18
CA ARG A 65 7.34 -0.95 -4.04
C ARG A 65 7.14 -1.74 -5.34
N THR A 66 8.05 -2.66 -5.71
CA THR A 66 7.80 -3.57 -6.83
C THR A 66 6.92 -4.76 -6.44
N CYS A 67 6.68 -4.98 -5.14
CA CYS A 67 5.79 -6.04 -4.68
C CYS A 67 4.36 -5.79 -5.15
N VAL A 68 3.75 -6.85 -5.71
CA VAL A 68 2.34 -6.85 -6.12
C VAL A 68 1.47 -6.66 -4.90
N LEU A 69 0.68 -5.58 -4.89
CA LEU A 69 -0.21 -5.25 -3.78
C LEU A 69 -1.44 -6.17 -3.73
N GLY A 70 -1.84 -6.73 -4.87
CA GLY A 70 -3.12 -7.42 -5.02
C GLY A 70 -4.29 -6.43 -5.09
N ASN A 71 -5.50 -6.96 -4.93
CA ASN A 71 -6.76 -6.22 -5.06
C ASN A 71 -7.49 -6.01 -3.73
N LYS A 72 -6.90 -6.41 -2.60
CA LYS A 72 -7.51 -6.18 -1.28
C LYS A 72 -7.61 -4.68 -0.99
N GLN A 73 -8.75 -4.28 -0.47
CA GLN A 73 -9.04 -2.93 -0.02
C GLN A 73 -9.53 -2.97 1.42
N TYR A 74 -9.18 -1.94 2.18
CA TYR A 74 -9.53 -1.82 3.58
C TYR A 74 -10.30 -0.53 3.77
N ILE A 75 -11.39 -0.59 4.53
CA ILE A 75 -12.29 0.53 4.70
C ILE A 75 -12.31 0.95 6.18
N LEU A 76 -12.06 2.24 6.41
CA LEU A 76 -12.36 2.94 7.65
C LEU A 76 -13.66 3.71 7.48
N ARG A 77 -14.68 3.37 8.26
CA ARG A 77 -15.95 4.10 8.32
C ARG A 77 -16.05 4.89 9.61
N GLY A 78 -16.60 6.10 9.51
CA GLY A 78 -17.11 6.85 10.64
C GLY A 78 -18.42 7.55 10.27
N ASN A 79 -18.93 8.38 11.18
CA ASN A 79 -20.28 8.94 11.05
C ASN A 79 -20.51 9.72 9.74
N ASN A 80 -19.53 10.51 9.30
CA ASN A 80 -19.61 11.34 8.09
C ASN A 80 -18.44 11.11 7.13
N HIS A 81 -17.69 10.02 7.31
CA HIS A 81 -16.54 9.75 6.44
C HIS A 81 -16.37 8.27 6.14
N PHE A 82 -15.77 8.04 4.98
CA PHE A 82 -15.37 6.74 4.48
C PHE A 82 -13.99 6.90 3.86
N VAL A 83 -13.01 6.10 4.27
CA VAL A 83 -11.67 6.12 3.68
C VAL A 83 -11.28 4.71 3.28
N MET A 84 -10.91 4.55 2.02
CA MET A 84 -10.49 3.29 1.43
C MET A 84 -8.97 3.29 1.25
N PHE A 85 -8.33 2.20 1.66
CA PHE A 85 -6.90 2.00 1.61
C PHE A 85 -6.55 0.76 0.79
N ASN A 86 -5.37 0.77 0.18
CA ASN A 86 -4.74 -0.44 -0.31
C ASN A 86 -4.01 -1.19 0.83
N PRO A 87 -3.43 -2.38 0.58
CA PRO A 87 -2.83 -3.20 1.64
C PRO A 87 -1.62 -2.60 2.35
N VAL A 88 -1.10 -1.48 1.88
CA VAL A 88 0.06 -0.77 2.44
C VAL A 88 -0.32 0.60 3.01
N CYS A 89 -1.58 0.77 3.42
CA CYS A 89 -2.13 2.00 4.03
C CYS A 89 -2.15 3.23 3.11
N GLN A 90 -1.96 3.10 1.79
CA GLN A 90 -2.14 4.24 0.89
C GLN A 90 -3.63 4.46 0.64
N VAL A 91 -4.07 5.71 0.71
CA VAL A 91 -5.46 6.09 0.46
C VAL A 91 -5.76 5.98 -1.05
N LEU A 92 -6.81 5.24 -1.38
CA LEU A 92 -7.34 5.09 -2.73
C LEU A 92 -8.48 6.09 -3.00
N LYS A 93 -9.39 6.22 -2.05
CA LYS A 93 -10.55 7.12 -2.07
C LYS A 93 -10.88 7.58 -0.66
N ALA A 94 -11.31 8.82 -0.52
CA ALA A 94 -11.96 9.31 0.69
C ALA A 94 -13.31 9.95 0.33
N VAL A 95 -14.30 9.77 1.19
CA VAL A 95 -15.54 10.53 1.20
C VAL A 95 -15.63 11.20 2.55
N ILE A 96 -15.73 12.52 2.59
CA ILE A 96 -15.75 13.31 3.83
C ILE A 96 -16.85 14.36 3.69
N ASP A 97 -17.82 14.34 4.61
CA ASP A 97 -18.97 15.26 4.60
C ASP A 97 -19.69 15.30 3.24
N GLY A 98 -19.81 14.14 2.60
CA GLY A 98 -20.45 13.97 1.29
C GLY A 98 -19.60 14.35 0.08
N GLN A 99 -18.37 14.83 0.27
CA GLN A 99 -17.44 15.15 -0.81
C GLN A 99 -16.53 13.96 -1.11
N ASP A 100 -16.45 13.58 -2.38
CA ASP A 100 -15.57 12.53 -2.89
C ASP A 100 -14.19 13.10 -3.23
N TYR A 101 -13.14 12.37 -2.82
CA TYR A 101 -11.76 12.70 -3.12
C TYR A 101 -11.04 11.47 -3.68
N THR A 102 -10.56 11.59 -4.90
CA THR A 102 -9.67 10.59 -5.53
C THR A 102 -8.23 10.77 -5.07
N SER A 103 -7.37 9.76 -5.28
CA SER A 103 -5.95 9.86 -4.89
C SER A 103 -5.22 11.09 -5.45
N ARG A 104 -5.63 11.60 -6.61
CA ARG A 104 -5.05 12.80 -7.22
C ARG A 104 -5.50 14.08 -6.50
N GLU A 105 -6.75 14.12 -6.06
CA GLU A 105 -7.38 15.27 -5.40
C GLU A 105 -7.05 15.33 -3.90
N LEU A 106 -6.64 14.22 -3.29
CA LEU A 106 -6.19 14.19 -1.88
C LEU A 106 -5.03 15.15 -1.60
N ASN A 107 -4.23 15.50 -2.61
CA ASN A 107 -3.16 16.51 -2.47
C ASN A 107 -3.70 17.93 -2.21
N ASN A 108 -4.98 18.17 -2.50
CA ASN A 108 -5.64 19.48 -2.33
C ASN A 108 -6.36 19.61 -0.98
N ILE A 109 -6.42 18.53 -0.18
CA ILE A 109 -7.00 18.53 1.17
C ILE A 109 -5.90 18.87 2.18
N ASP A 110 -6.28 19.43 3.33
CA ASP A 110 -5.38 19.52 4.47
C ASP A 110 -4.80 18.13 4.80
N ARG A 111 -3.51 18.01 4.55
CA ARG A 111 -2.74 16.78 4.70
C ARG A 111 -2.84 16.22 6.12
N THR A 112 -2.94 17.08 7.13
CA THR A 112 -3.06 16.67 8.53
C THR A 112 -4.34 15.87 8.79
N TYR A 113 -5.41 16.20 8.07
CA TYR A 113 -6.71 15.53 8.20
C TYR A 113 -6.68 14.10 7.65
N ILE A 114 -6.03 13.90 6.49
CA ILE A 114 -5.84 12.57 5.90
C ILE A 114 -4.85 11.74 6.71
N GLU A 115 -3.76 12.34 7.21
CA GLU A 115 -2.77 11.67 8.05
C GLU A 115 -3.40 11.11 9.33
N ARG A 116 -4.42 11.78 9.90
CA ARG A 116 -5.19 11.26 11.03
C ARG A 116 -5.91 9.95 10.69
N PHE A 117 -6.60 9.88 9.55
CA PHE A 117 -7.31 8.66 9.13
C PHE A 117 -6.33 7.53 8.79
N VAL A 118 -5.22 7.84 8.13
CA VAL A 118 -4.15 6.86 7.84
C VAL A 118 -3.62 6.26 9.14
N ARG A 119 -3.36 7.09 10.16
CA ARG A 119 -2.90 6.61 11.47
C ARG A 119 -3.97 5.77 12.18
N GLN A 120 -5.21 6.24 12.22
CA GLN A 120 -6.32 5.49 12.82
C GLN A 120 -6.53 4.13 12.16
N ALA A 121 -6.47 4.08 10.82
CA ALA A 121 -6.56 2.84 10.06
C ALA A 121 -5.39 1.90 10.39
N TYR A 122 -4.16 2.42 10.45
CA TYR A 122 -2.98 1.62 10.80
C TYR A 122 -3.07 1.02 12.22
N GLU A 123 -3.48 1.81 13.21
CA GLU A 123 -3.63 1.36 14.60
C GLU A 123 -4.74 0.31 14.77
N ASN A 124 -5.79 0.37 13.94
CA ASN A 124 -6.94 -0.52 13.99
C ASN A 124 -7.02 -1.47 12.79
N TRP A 125 -5.90 -1.77 12.14
CA TRP A 125 -5.88 -2.40 10.81
C TRP A 125 -6.64 -3.74 10.76
N SER A 126 -6.50 -4.54 11.82
CA SER A 126 -7.18 -5.85 11.95
C SER A 126 -8.70 -5.76 12.10
N SER A 127 -9.22 -4.58 12.48
CA SER A 127 -10.64 -4.31 12.67
C SER A 127 -11.29 -3.62 11.47
N LEU A 128 -10.52 -3.30 10.43
CA LEU A 128 -11.06 -2.65 9.23
C LEU A 128 -11.88 -3.65 8.41
N GLU A 129 -12.91 -3.14 7.73
CA GLU A 129 -13.65 -3.92 6.75
C GLU A 129 -12.73 -4.21 5.55
N GLU A 130 -12.46 -5.50 5.32
CA GLU A 130 -11.72 -5.98 4.15
C GLU A 130 -12.71 -6.30 3.02
N GLN A 131 -12.44 -5.79 1.83
CA GLN A 131 -13.16 -6.14 0.62
C GLN A 131 -12.20 -6.41 -0.54
N HIS A 132 -12.68 -7.15 -1.54
CA HIS A 132 -11.94 -7.30 -2.79
C HIS A 132 -12.32 -6.13 -3.70
N GLY A 133 -11.33 -5.29 -4.00
CA GLY A 133 -11.48 -4.25 -5.00
C GLY A 133 -11.68 -4.86 -6.38
N TYR A 134 -12.56 -4.25 -7.16
CA TYR A 134 -12.53 -4.44 -8.61
C TYR A 134 -11.21 -3.87 -9.12
N ILE A 135 -10.49 -4.64 -9.93
CA ILE A 135 -9.31 -4.15 -10.64
C ILE A 135 -9.81 -3.02 -11.54
N VAL A 136 -9.65 -1.77 -11.10
CA VAL A 136 -9.56 -0.67 -12.07
C VAL A 136 -8.17 -0.82 -12.63
N ASP A 137 -8.07 -1.63 -13.67
CA ASP A 137 -6.83 -1.79 -14.39
C ASP A 137 -6.38 -0.38 -14.76
N ARG A 138 -5.11 -0.06 -14.54
CA ARG A 138 -4.56 1.26 -14.86
C ARG A 138 -4.69 1.61 -16.35
N ALA A 139 -5.24 0.71 -17.17
CA ALA A 139 -5.61 0.89 -18.55
C ALA A 139 -6.92 1.70 -18.77
N ILE A 140 -7.85 1.82 -17.82
CA ILE A 140 -9.15 2.45 -18.12
C ILE A 140 -9.12 3.99 -18.08
N ASP A 141 -8.06 4.60 -17.51
CA ASP A 141 -7.81 6.05 -17.67
C ASP A 141 -7.08 6.41 -18.98
N MET A 142 -6.83 5.44 -19.87
CA MET A 142 -6.14 5.66 -21.15
C MET A 142 -6.98 5.36 -22.41
N GLY A 143 -8.31 5.33 -22.30
CA GLY A 143 -9.17 5.46 -23.49
C GLY A 143 -8.96 4.42 -24.59
N TYR A 144 -8.94 3.14 -24.23
CA TYR A 144 -9.10 2.06 -25.22
C TYR A 144 -10.49 1.44 -25.06
N GLU A 145 -11.33 1.67 -26.07
CA GLU A 145 -12.58 0.94 -26.26
C GLU A 145 -12.30 -0.56 -26.30
N LEU A 146 -13.03 -1.33 -25.49
CA LEU A 146 -13.06 -2.77 -25.63
C LEU A 146 -13.74 -3.09 -26.97
N ASN A 147 -12.94 -3.36 -27.99
CA ASN A 147 -13.44 -4.01 -29.20
C ASN A 147 -13.94 -5.41 -28.82
N SER A 148 -15.25 -5.52 -28.64
CA SER A 148 -15.97 -6.76 -28.83
C SER A 148 -15.82 -7.14 -30.29
N ASP A 149 -14.84 -7.98 -30.63
CA ASP A 149 -14.88 -8.89 -31.77
C ASP A 149 -13.59 -9.72 -31.84
N GLN A 150 -13.63 -10.89 -31.21
CA GLN A 150 -12.96 -12.09 -31.73
C GLN A 150 -13.76 -13.31 -31.31
N ALA A 151 -14.96 -13.41 -31.88
CA ALA A 151 -15.49 -14.70 -32.27
C ALA A 151 -14.58 -15.25 -33.37
N GLY A 152 -13.95 -16.41 -33.14
CA GLY A 152 -13.06 -17.00 -34.14
C GLY A 152 -12.25 -18.21 -33.67
N CYS A 153 -12.96 -19.32 -33.45
CA CYS A 153 -12.59 -20.69 -33.82
C CYS A 153 -11.11 -21.15 -33.72
N SER A 154 -10.84 -22.18 -32.91
CA SER A 154 -10.25 -23.43 -33.44
C SER A 154 -10.33 -24.58 -32.43
N ASP A 155 -10.74 -25.72 -32.98
CA ASP A 155 -10.82 -27.05 -32.41
C ASP A 155 -9.58 -27.51 -31.64
N TRP A 156 -9.79 -28.26 -30.55
CA TRP A 156 -9.01 -29.47 -30.24
C TRP A 156 -9.88 -30.55 -29.60
N THR A 157 -9.69 -31.75 -30.14
CA THR A 157 -10.36 -33.05 -29.98
C THR A 157 -10.07 -33.78 -28.65
N TYR A 158 -11.08 -34.46 -28.10
CA TYR A 158 -11.19 -35.94 -28.05
C TYR A 158 -12.64 -36.36 -27.72
#